data_AF-A0AAN7EDD9-F1
#
_entry.id   AF-A0AAN7EDD9-F1
#
_cell.length_a   1.000
_cell.length_b   1.000
_cell.length_c   1.000
_cell.angle_alpha   90.00
_cell.angle_beta   90.00
_cell.angle_gamma   90.00
#
_symmetry.space_group_name_H-M   'P 1'
#
loop_
_entity.id
_entity.type
_entity.pdbx_description
1 polymer ?
#
loop_
_entity_poly.entity_id
_entity_poly.type
_entity_poly.pdbx_seq_one_letter_code
_entity_poly.pdbx_strand_id
1 'polypeptide(L)'
;METGTEDSEQAKDKESSNKTKCVMNIQGYPVKGLSIAGHETCIIFPSLNIAFDIGRCPHQAIQQDFLCISHAHMDHIGGLPMYVATRGLYRMKPPTIIVPTCIKADVEQLFEVHRRMDQSELKHNLIGLDVGEEFYLRKDLKVRAFQTYHVIPSQGYVVYSVKQKLKQEYIGLPGNEIKNLKLSGVEITYTVIVPEIAFTGDTMSDFIVDQNNIDALRSRILVMEVVLLKIVGSICHGLHCG
;
A
#
# COMPACT_ATOMS: atom_id res chain seq x y z
N MET A 1 -46.09 -51.37 -30.87
CA MET A 1 -45.33 -50.67 -31.92
C MET A 1 -44.86 -49.38 -31.27
N GLU A 2 -43.75 -49.37 -30.53
CA GLU A 2 -42.36 -49.31 -31.07
C GLU A 2 -42.26 -48.22 -32.14
N THR A 3 -41.46 -47.15 -32.05
CA THR A 3 -40.09 -46.93 -31.55
C THR A 3 -39.94 -45.40 -31.29
N GLY A 4 -39.18 -44.84 -30.34
CA GLY A 4 -37.71 -44.86 -30.24
C GLY A 4 -37.10 -43.51 -30.72
N THR A 5 -36.06 -43.03 -30.00
CA THR A 5 -35.03 -42.00 -30.38
C THR A 5 -35.50 -40.53 -30.51
N GLU A 6 -34.83 -39.48 -30.01
CA GLU A 6 -33.42 -39.26 -29.66
C GLU A 6 -33.28 -38.11 -28.65
N ASP A 7 -32.43 -38.32 -27.64
CA ASP A 7 -31.75 -37.27 -26.87
C ASP A 7 -30.72 -36.57 -27.77
N SER A 8 -30.73 -35.24 -27.86
CA SER A 8 -29.52 -34.45 -28.12
C SER A 8 -29.72 -32.95 -27.84
N GLU A 9 -28.91 -32.48 -26.89
CA GLU A 9 -28.11 -31.26 -26.95
C GLU A 9 -28.76 -29.95 -27.44
N GLN A 10 -28.95 -29.04 -26.48
CA GLN A 10 -28.43 -27.69 -26.64
C GLN A 10 -28.02 -27.12 -25.28
N ALA A 11 -26.76 -27.34 -24.95
CA ALA A 11 -26.04 -26.59 -23.94
C ALA A 11 -26.09 -25.10 -24.30
N LYS A 12 -26.74 -24.30 -23.45
CA LYS A 12 -26.52 -22.86 -23.39
C LYS A 12 -25.89 -22.57 -22.04
N ASP A 13 -24.56 -22.62 -22.04
CA ASP A 13 -23.73 -22.00 -21.03
C ASP A 13 -24.11 -20.52 -20.92
N LYS A 14 -24.96 -20.20 -19.95
CA LYS A 14 -25.05 -18.85 -19.41
C LYS A 14 -23.91 -18.72 -18.43
N GLU A 15 -22.73 -18.46 -18.98
CA GLU A 15 -21.55 -18.08 -18.22
C GLU A 15 -21.89 -16.82 -17.41
N SER A 16 -21.98 -17.03 -16.11
CA SER A 16 -22.24 -16.01 -15.12
C SER A 16 -21.08 -15.02 -15.10
N SER A 17 -21.26 -13.83 -15.67
CA SER A 17 -20.31 -12.73 -15.51
C SER A 17 -20.50 -12.05 -14.14
N ASN A 18 -20.35 -12.83 -13.06
CA ASN A 18 -20.11 -12.27 -11.73
C ASN A 18 -18.59 -12.11 -11.62
N LYS A 19 -18.07 -10.97 -12.10
CA LYS A 19 -16.67 -10.57 -11.87
C LYS A 19 -16.50 -10.29 -10.38
N THR A 20 -16.31 -11.34 -9.59
CA THR A 20 -15.90 -11.27 -8.20
C THR A 20 -14.56 -10.53 -8.16
N LYS A 21 -14.58 -9.28 -7.70
CA LYS A 21 -13.38 -8.48 -7.40
C LYS A 21 -12.43 -9.35 -6.57
N CYS A 22 -11.33 -9.77 -7.17
CA CYS A 22 -10.35 -10.65 -6.53
C CYS A 22 -9.74 -9.91 -5.34
N VAL A 23 -10.07 -10.34 -4.13
CA VAL A 23 -9.36 -9.95 -2.92
C VAL A 23 -8.32 -11.04 -2.68
N MET A 24 -7.05 -10.71 -2.85
CA MET A 24 -5.96 -11.64 -2.56
C MET A 24 -5.66 -11.57 -1.06
N ASN A 25 -5.34 -12.70 -0.42
CA ASN A 25 -4.89 -12.71 0.97
C ASN A 25 -3.43 -13.16 1.01
N ILE A 26 -2.53 -12.31 1.49
CA ILE A 26 -1.08 -12.56 1.54
C ILE A 26 -0.63 -12.37 2.98
N GLN A 27 -0.01 -13.39 3.59
CA GLN A 27 0.49 -13.32 4.98
C GLN A 27 -0.56 -12.81 6.00
N GLY A 28 -1.84 -13.12 5.77
CA GLY A 28 -2.97 -12.69 6.61
C GLY A 28 -3.50 -11.28 6.31
N TYR A 29 -2.94 -10.59 5.32
CA TYR A 29 -3.42 -9.29 4.86
C TYR A 29 -4.30 -9.42 3.62
N PRO A 30 -5.56 -8.94 3.64
CA PRO A 30 -6.31 -8.73 2.42
C PRO A 30 -5.64 -7.61 1.61
N VAL A 31 -5.34 -7.89 0.35
CA VAL A 31 -4.75 -6.97 -0.62
C VAL A 31 -5.72 -6.78 -1.77
N LYS A 32 -5.93 -5.53 -2.15
CA LYS A 32 -6.71 -5.11 -3.32
C LYS A 32 -5.85 -4.14 -4.11
N GLY A 33 -6.03 -4.06 -5.41
CA GLY A 33 -5.33 -3.03 -6.18
C GLY A 33 -5.50 -3.17 -7.67
N LEU A 34 -5.12 -2.12 -8.37
CA LEU A 34 -4.92 -2.11 -9.80
C LEU A 34 -3.52 -1.55 -10.04
N SER A 35 -2.74 -2.22 -10.88
CA SER A 35 -1.45 -1.73 -11.36
C SER A 35 -1.34 -2.10 -12.82
N ILE A 36 -1.39 -1.09 -13.67
CA ILE A 36 -1.28 -1.20 -15.12
C ILE A 36 -0.28 -0.13 -15.53
N ALA A 37 0.89 -0.55 -15.99
CA ALA A 37 2.02 0.33 -16.30
C ALA A 37 1.60 1.50 -17.20
N GLY A 38 1.89 2.73 -16.77
CA GLY A 38 1.55 3.95 -17.51
C GLY A 38 0.06 4.34 -17.49
N HIS A 39 -0.80 3.58 -16.82
CA HIS A 39 -2.25 3.83 -16.77
C HIS A 39 -2.74 4.16 -15.37
N GLU A 40 -2.41 3.34 -14.38
CA GLU A 40 -2.78 3.51 -12.98
C GLU A 40 -2.08 2.50 -12.09
N THR A 41 -1.51 2.97 -10.98
CA THR A 41 -1.13 2.15 -9.82
C THR A 41 -1.89 2.62 -8.59
N CYS A 42 -2.50 1.67 -7.87
CA CYS A 42 -3.13 1.85 -6.57
C CYS A 42 -3.19 0.50 -5.85
N ILE A 43 -2.43 0.35 -4.77
CA ILE A 43 -2.37 -0.86 -3.94
C ILE A 43 -2.95 -0.57 -2.57
N ILE A 44 -3.86 -1.43 -2.09
CA ILE A 44 -4.72 -1.16 -0.94
C ILE A 44 -4.61 -2.31 0.06
N PHE A 45 -4.40 -1.96 1.33
CA PHE A 45 -4.42 -2.87 2.47
C PHE A 45 -5.55 -2.47 3.42
N PRO A 46 -6.79 -2.97 3.22
CA PRO A 46 -7.96 -2.53 3.96
C PRO A 46 -7.86 -2.74 5.48
N SER A 47 -7.21 -3.83 5.93
CA SER A 47 -7.04 -4.10 7.36
C SER A 47 -6.15 -3.08 8.06
N LEU A 48 -5.33 -2.35 7.31
CA LEU A 48 -4.46 -1.30 7.82
C LEU A 48 -5.00 0.10 7.56
N ASN A 49 -6.11 0.22 6.82
CA ASN A 49 -6.73 1.49 6.43
C ASN A 49 -5.80 2.38 5.59
N ILE A 50 -4.98 1.75 4.74
CA ILE A 50 -3.92 2.40 3.96
C ILE A 50 -4.01 2.02 2.46
N ALA A 51 -3.72 2.99 1.61
CA ALA A 51 -3.46 2.81 0.18
C ALA A 51 -2.08 3.39 -0.18
N PHE A 52 -1.49 2.82 -1.24
CA PHE A 52 -0.26 3.27 -1.88
C PHE A 52 -0.58 3.65 -3.31
N ASP A 53 -0.23 4.89 -3.69
CA ASP A 53 -0.58 5.52 -4.96
C ASP A 53 -2.08 5.51 -5.28
N ILE A 54 -2.49 6.35 -6.23
CA ILE A 54 -3.87 6.57 -6.58
C ILE A 54 -4.06 7.08 -8.02
N GLY A 55 -3.47 6.42 -9.02
CA GLY A 55 -3.49 6.90 -10.41
C GLY A 55 -4.81 7.45 -10.93
N ARG A 56 -5.91 6.69 -10.86
CA ARG A 56 -7.26 7.12 -11.30
C ARG A 56 -8.32 6.95 -10.22
N CYS A 57 -7.88 6.80 -8.96
CA CYS A 57 -8.77 6.71 -7.80
C CYS A 57 -9.80 5.57 -7.91
N PRO A 58 -9.39 4.30 -7.73
CA PRO A 58 -10.33 3.20 -7.76
C PRO A 58 -11.26 3.28 -6.55
N HIS A 59 -12.54 2.95 -6.71
CA HIS A 59 -13.55 3.08 -5.65
C HIS A 59 -13.14 2.43 -4.30
N GLN A 60 -12.32 1.37 -4.32
CA GLN A 60 -11.85 0.72 -3.10
C GLN A 60 -10.89 1.59 -2.28
N ALA A 61 -10.15 2.50 -2.92
CA ALA A 61 -9.22 3.42 -2.26
C ALA A 61 -9.95 4.48 -1.44
N ILE A 62 -11.18 4.86 -1.84
CA ILE A 62 -12.03 5.84 -1.12
C ILE A 62 -12.21 5.47 0.35
N GLN A 63 -12.21 4.17 0.69
CA GLN A 63 -12.39 3.70 2.06
C GLN A 63 -11.15 3.88 2.95
N GLN A 64 -9.98 4.14 2.39
CA GLN A 64 -8.73 4.24 3.16
C GLN A 64 -8.54 5.65 3.70
N ASP A 65 -8.20 5.78 4.98
CA ASP A 65 -7.93 7.06 5.65
C ASP A 65 -6.51 7.57 5.39
N PHE A 66 -5.58 6.65 5.10
CA PHE A 66 -4.18 6.96 4.86
C PHE A 66 -3.82 6.63 3.41
N LEU A 67 -3.16 7.57 2.74
CA LEU A 67 -2.67 7.40 1.37
C LEU A 67 -1.20 7.80 1.32
N CYS A 68 -0.33 6.91 0.88
CA CYS A 68 1.09 7.19 0.67
C CYS A 68 1.37 7.26 -0.83
N ILE A 69 1.91 8.38 -1.30
CA ILE A 69 2.30 8.59 -2.70
C ILE A 69 3.78 8.34 -2.85
N SER A 70 4.18 7.48 -3.78
CA SER A 70 5.58 7.15 -4.05
C SER A 70 6.29 8.26 -4.85
N HIS A 71 5.65 8.76 -5.90
CA HIS A 71 6.19 9.78 -6.79
C HIS A 71 5.07 10.50 -7.59
N ALA A 72 5.46 11.53 -8.35
CA ALA A 72 4.52 12.46 -8.99
C ALA A 72 4.08 12.11 -10.42
N HIS A 73 4.37 10.89 -10.93
CA HIS A 73 3.81 10.50 -12.22
C HIS A 73 2.28 10.41 -12.16
N MET A 74 1.64 10.75 -13.29
CA MET A 74 0.19 10.91 -13.37
C MET A 74 -0.57 9.62 -13.01
N ASP A 75 -0.04 8.47 -13.41
CA ASP A 75 -0.59 7.15 -13.11
C ASP A 75 -0.36 6.71 -11.65
N HIS A 76 0.34 7.50 -10.83
CA HIS A 76 0.49 7.26 -9.39
C HIS A 76 -0.23 8.32 -8.54
N ILE A 77 -0.36 9.55 -9.02
CA ILE A 77 -0.91 10.66 -8.22
C ILE A 77 -2.22 11.25 -8.76
N GLY A 78 -2.57 10.99 -10.02
CA GLY A 78 -3.61 11.71 -10.76
C GLY A 78 -5.01 11.69 -10.13
N GLY A 79 -5.34 10.65 -9.37
CA GLY A 79 -6.62 10.50 -8.70
C GLY A 79 -6.76 11.28 -7.38
N LEU A 80 -5.74 12.02 -6.93
CA LEU A 80 -5.76 12.75 -5.65
C LEU A 80 -6.99 13.67 -5.48
N PRO A 81 -7.33 14.56 -6.43
CA PRO A 81 -8.49 15.43 -6.28
C PRO A 81 -9.79 14.64 -6.18
N MET A 82 -9.95 13.62 -7.04
CA MET A 82 -11.14 12.77 -7.08
C MET A 82 -11.32 11.98 -5.77
N TYR A 83 -10.22 11.49 -5.19
CA TYR A 83 -10.21 10.80 -3.91
C TYR A 83 -10.74 11.66 -2.78
N VAL A 84 -10.22 12.88 -2.64
CA VAL A 84 -10.65 13.81 -1.58
C VAL A 84 -12.09 14.29 -1.82
N ALA A 85 -12.43 14.64 -3.07
CA ALA A 85 -13.79 15.08 -3.43
C ALA A 85 -14.84 13.99 -3.13
N THR A 86 -14.57 12.74 -3.52
CA THR A 86 -15.49 11.62 -3.30
C THR A 86 -15.67 11.32 -1.81
N ARG A 87 -14.60 11.37 -1.01
CA ARG A 87 -14.70 11.25 0.45
C ARG A 87 -15.53 12.37 1.06
N GLY A 88 -15.38 13.61 0.58
CA GLY A 88 -16.20 14.75 0.97
C GLY A 88 -17.69 14.56 0.64
N LEU A 89 -17.99 14.10 -0.57
CA LEU A 89 -19.35 13.76 -1.01
C LEU A 89 -20.01 12.73 -0.08
N TYR A 90 -19.24 11.73 0.36
CA TYR A 90 -19.70 10.69 1.28
C TYR A 90 -19.62 11.10 2.76
N ARG A 91 -19.29 12.36 3.06
CA ARG A 91 -19.14 12.90 4.43
C ARG A 91 -18.20 12.07 5.30
N MET A 92 -17.17 11.50 4.69
CA MET A 92 -16.16 10.72 5.37
C MET A 92 -15.16 11.63 6.07
N LYS A 93 -14.41 11.07 7.02
CA LYS A 93 -13.29 11.76 7.66
C LYS A 93 -12.30 12.27 6.58
N PRO A 94 -11.78 13.50 6.67
CA PRO A 94 -10.70 13.96 5.81
C PRO A 94 -9.51 12.99 5.82
N PRO A 95 -8.99 12.57 4.66
CA PRO A 95 -7.88 11.64 4.60
C PRO A 95 -6.56 12.31 4.99
N THR A 96 -5.59 11.50 5.39
CA THR A 96 -4.18 11.92 5.52
C THR A 96 -3.40 11.39 4.34
N ILE A 97 -2.85 12.31 3.56
CA ILE A 97 -2.07 12.05 2.35
C ILE A 97 -0.61 12.33 2.69
N ILE A 98 0.25 11.34 2.48
CA ILE A 98 1.68 11.39 2.72
C ILE A 98 2.38 11.39 1.37
N VAL A 99 3.24 12.38 1.15
CA VAL A 99 3.96 12.58 -0.12
C VAL A 99 5.44 12.84 0.15
N PRO A 100 6.35 12.64 -0.81
CA PRO A 100 7.71 13.15 -0.73
C PRO A 100 7.69 14.65 -0.44
N THR A 101 8.51 15.12 0.51
CA THR A 101 8.51 16.54 0.91
C THR A 101 8.73 17.47 -0.28
N CYS A 102 9.57 17.05 -1.24
CA CYS A 102 9.89 17.82 -2.44
C CYS A 102 8.68 18.13 -3.34
N ILE A 103 7.61 17.31 -3.33
CA ILE A 103 6.41 17.53 -4.15
C ILE A 103 5.25 18.13 -3.34
N LYS A 104 5.41 18.31 -2.03
CA LYS A 104 4.32 18.75 -1.15
C LYS A 104 3.70 20.06 -1.61
N ALA A 105 4.52 21.07 -1.91
CA ALA A 105 4.06 22.39 -2.35
C ALA A 105 3.29 22.34 -3.68
N ASP A 106 3.69 21.44 -4.59
CA ASP A 106 2.99 21.25 -5.86
C ASP A 106 1.62 20.59 -5.65
N VAL A 107 1.53 19.63 -4.74
CA VAL A 107 0.27 18.99 -4.36
C VAL A 107 -0.67 19.97 -3.66
N GLU A 108 -0.15 20.87 -2.81
CA GLU A 108 -0.95 21.95 -2.21
C GLU A 108 -1.55 22.84 -3.31
N GLN A 109 -0.74 23.25 -4.28
CA GLN A 109 -1.21 24.04 -5.43
C GLN A 109 -2.22 23.29 -6.30
N LEU A 110 -2.04 21.98 -6.51
CA LEU A 110 -3.00 21.14 -7.22
C LEU A 110 -4.39 21.21 -6.57
N PHE A 111 -4.44 21.08 -5.24
CA PHE A 111 -5.70 21.21 -4.52
C PHE A 111 -6.26 22.63 -4.57
N GLU A 112 -5.44 23.68 -4.48
CA GLU A 112 -5.92 25.07 -4.64
C GLU A 112 -6.54 25.33 -6.03
N VAL A 113 -5.94 24.79 -7.09
CA VAL A 113 -6.49 24.86 -8.44
C VAL A 113 -7.85 24.16 -8.49
N HIS A 114 -7.95 22.94 -7.96
CA HIS A 114 -9.22 22.22 -7.94
C HIS A 114 -10.28 22.88 -7.06
N ARG A 115 -9.93 23.44 -5.89
CA ARG A 115 -10.86 24.20 -5.03
C ARG A 115 -11.49 25.36 -5.79
N ARG A 116 -10.70 26.11 -6.57
CA ARG A 116 -11.19 27.24 -7.38
C ARG A 116 -12.09 26.80 -8.54
N MET A 117 -11.81 25.66 -9.17
CA MET A 117 -12.62 25.16 -10.29
C MET A 117 -13.91 24.49 -9.80
N ASP A 118 -13.79 23.56 -8.86
CA ASP A 118 -14.88 22.70 -8.37
C ASP A 118 -15.74 23.39 -7.30
N GLN A 119 -15.26 24.50 -6.71
CA GLN A 119 -15.93 25.23 -5.62
C GLN A 119 -16.21 24.34 -4.40
N SER A 120 -15.30 23.41 -4.11
CA SER A 120 -15.36 22.51 -2.96
C SER A 120 -14.18 22.73 -2.02
N GLU A 121 -14.35 22.39 -0.73
CA GLU A 121 -13.30 22.62 0.28
C GLU A 121 -12.11 21.66 0.12
N LEU A 122 -12.33 20.48 -0.47
CA LEU A 122 -11.35 19.39 -0.58
C LEU A 122 -10.55 19.20 0.72
N LYS A 123 -11.25 18.98 1.85
CA LYS A 123 -10.64 18.82 3.17
C LYS A 123 -9.74 17.58 3.21
N HIS A 124 -8.46 17.77 3.50
CA HIS A 124 -7.46 16.72 3.69
C HIS A 124 -6.34 17.20 4.61
N ASN A 125 -5.53 16.26 5.11
CA ASN A 125 -4.28 16.54 5.80
C ASN A 125 -3.12 16.11 4.90
N LEU A 126 -2.21 17.03 4.55
CA LEU A 126 -1.08 16.75 3.67
C LEU A 126 0.23 16.77 4.46
N ILE A 127 0.92 15.64 4.47
CA ILE A 127 2.18 15.43 5.18
C ILE A 127 3.29 15.22 4.15
N GLY A 128 4.35 16.04 4.24
CA GLY A 128 5.61 15.75 3.57
C GLY A 128 6.42 14.80 4.44
N LEU A 129 7.00 13.76 3.86
CA LEU A 129 7.84 12.80 4.55
C LEU A 129 9.06 12.49 3.67
N ASP A 130 10.25 12.78 4.17
CA ASP A 130 11.51 12.50 3.47
C ASP A 130 12.05 11.10 3.80
N VAL A 131 12.95 10.62 2.93
CA VAL A 131 13.62 9.31 3.10
C VAL A 131 14.26 9.21 4.49
N GLY A 132 13.96 8.12 5.19
CA GLY A 132 14.42 7.86 6.55
C GLY A 132 13.48 8.40 7.64
N GLU A 133 12.59 9.35 7.32
CA GLU A 133 11.62 9.87 8.29
C GLU A 133 10.47 8.90 8.54
N GLU A 134 9.88 9.01 9.73
CA GLU A 134 8.80 8.17 10.20
C GLU A 134 7.53 8.97 10.52
N PHE A 135 6.38 8.40 10.19
CA PHE A 135 5.08 8.98 10.54
C PHE A 135 4.17 7.94 11.19
N TYR A 136 3.67 8.24 12.38
CA TYR A 136 2.71 7.39 13.08
C TYR A 136 1.29 7.60 12.52
N LEU A 137 0.79 6.60 11.81
CA LEU A 137 -0.60 6.57 11.34
C LEU A 137 -1.56 6.35 12.51
N ARG A 138 -1.15 5.46 13.44
CA ARG A 138 -1.85 5.11 14.68
C ARG A 138 -0.81 4.76 15.75
N LYS A 139 -1.23 4.57 17.00
CA LYS A 139 -0.33 4.18 18.10
C LYS A 139 0.41 2.86 17.84
N ASP A 140 -0.20 1.97 17.06
CA ASP A 140 0.27 0.63 16.76
C ASP A 140 0.83 0.48 15.32
N LEU A 141 0.82 1.55 14.53
CA LEU A 141 1.16 1.51 13.11
C LEU A 141 1.89 2.79 12.67
N LYS A 142 3.10 2.63 12.13
CA LYS A 142 3.88 3.73 11.56
C LYS A 142 4.36 3.39 10.15
N VAL A 143 4.69 4.41 9.37
CA VAL A 143 5.37 4.27 8.08
C VAL A 143 6.74 4.92 8.15
N ARG A 144 7.73 4.38 7.42
CA ARG A 144 9.02 5.03 7.16
C ARG A 144 9.23 5.12 5.66
N ALA A 145 9.63 6.28 5.16
CA ALA A 145 10.04 6.40 3.77
C ALA A 145 11.44 5.79 3.55
N PHE A 146 11.67 5.19 2.40
CA PHE A 146 12.98 4.64 2.02
C PHE A 146 13.34 4.99 0.58
N GLN A 147 14.64 4.97 0.27
CA GLN A 147 15.15 5.40 -1.03
C GLN A 147 14.76 4.43 -2.14
N THR A 148 14.26 4.98 -3.25
CA THR A 148 14.10 4.25 -4.52
C THR A 148 14.79 5.00 -5.66
N TYR A 149 14.90 4.36 -6.82
CA TYR A 149 15.66 4.88 -7.93
C TYR A 149 14.79 4.98 -9.18
N HIS A 150 14.37 6.19 -9.50
CA HIS A 150 13.49 6.49 -10.63
C HIS A 150 13.92 7.77 -11.37
N VAL A 151 13.31 8.04 -12.51
CA VAL A 151 13.63 9.19 -13.37
C VAL A 151 13.21 10.55 -12.77
N ILE A 152 12.29 10.55 -11.81
CA ILE A 152 11.90 11.71 -11.02
C ILE A 152 12.08 11.39 -9.52
N PRO A 153 12.06 12.39 -8.61
CA PRO A 153 12.08 12.13 -7.18
C PRO A 153 11.00 11.11 -6.78
N SER A 154 11.45 10.02 -6.15
CA SER A 154 10.63 8.89 -5.76
C SER A 154 11.08 8.33 -4.41
N GLN A 155 10.15 7.72 -3.69
CA GLN A 155 10.44 6.96 -2.48
C GLN A 155 9.49 5.78 -2.32
N GLY A 156 9.95 4.76 -1.62
CA GLY A 156 9.10 3.68 -1.12
C GLY A 156 8.69 3.92 0.32
N TYR A 157 7.79 3.07 0.82
CA TYR A 157 7.35 3.10 2.22
C TYR A 157 7.40 1.71 2.84
N VAL A 158 7.92 1.63 4.07
CA VAL A 158 7.76 0.45 4.92
C VAL A 158 6.74 0.75 6.01
N VAL A 159 5.71 -0.08 6.12
CA VAL A 159 4.73 -0.06 7.20
C VAL A 159 5.20 -0.98 8.31
N TYR A 160 5.28 -0.45 9.53
CA TYR A 160 5.68 -1.18 10.71
C TYR A 160 4.51 -1.36 11.67
N SER A 161 4.34 -2.57 12.20
CA SER A 161 3.54 -2.79 13.40
C SER A 161 4.36 -2.45 14.64
N VAL A 162 3.75 -1.74 15.58
CA VAL A 162 4.36 -1.31 16.84
C VAL A 162 3.59 -1.95 17.98
N LYS A 163 4.25 -2.81 18.76
CA LYS A 163 3.63 -3.58 19.85
C LYS A 163 4.35 -3.31 21.16
N GLN A 164 3.60 -3.00 22.21
CA GLN A 164 4.12 -2.94 23.56
C GLN A 164 4.00 -4.33 24.20
N LYS A 165 5.12 -4.90 24.64
CA LYS A 165 5.16 -6.19 25.34
C LYS A 165 5.61 -5.99 26.78
N LEU A 166 5.07 -6.77 27.71
CA LEU A 166 5.47 -6.73 29.11
C LEU A 166 6.94 -7.20 29.25
N LYS A 167 7.75 -6.46 30.03
CA LYS A 167 9.14 -6.86 30.32
C LYS A 167 9.14 -8.20 31.08
N GLN A 168 10.17 -9.01 30.84
CA GLN A 168 10.25 -10.38 31.34
C GLN A 168 10.16 -10.44 32.87
N GLU A 169 10.73 -9.45 33.56
CA GLU A 169 10.71 -9.32 35.02
C GLU A 169 9.31 -9.11 35.64
N TYR A 170 8.31 -8.72 34.84
CA TYR A 170 6.93 -8.53 35.30
C TYR A 170 5.98 -9.63 34.84
N ILE A 171 6.47 -10.62 34.08
CA ILE A 171 5.65 -11.75 33.63
C ILE A 171 5.31 -12.63 34.84
N GLY A 172 4.02 -12.92 35.02
CA GLY A 172 3.50 -13.71 36.13
C GLY A 172 3.07 -12.91 37.35
N LEU A 173 3.34 -11.59 37.40
CA LEU A 173 2.79 -10.73 38.43
C LEU A 173 1.25 -10.61 38.30
N PRO A 174 0.52 -10.50 39.42
CA PRO A 174 -0.91 -10.23 39.40
C PRO A 174 -1.22 -8.92 38.67
N GLY A 175 -2.33 -8.87 37.92
CA GLY A 175 -2.70 -7.70 37.12
C GLY A 175 -2.85 -6.39 37.94
N ASN A 176 -3.24 -6.50 39.21
CA ASN A 176 -3.30 -5.35 40.12
C ASN A 176 -1.91 -4.76 40.43
N GLU A 177 -0.89 -5.60 40.61
CA GLU A 177 0.48 -5.15 40.86
C GLU A 177 1.07 -4.49 39.61
N ILE A 178 0.85 -5.07 38.43
CA ILE A 178 1.25 -4.49 37.14
C ILE A 178 0.61 -3.11 36.94
N LYS A 179 -0.67 -2.98 37.27
CA LYS A 179 -1.38 -1.68 37.21
C LYS A 179 -0.77 -0.65 38.16
N ASN A 180 -0.47 -1.05 39.40
CA ASN A 180 0.15 -0.16 40.38
C ASN A 180 1.55 0.30 39.94
N LEU A 181 2.36 -0.60 39.40
CA LEU A 181 3.67 -0.26 38.82
C LEU A 181 3.55 0.73 37.66
N LYS A 182 2.56 0.53 36.78
CA LYS A 182 2.30 1.47 35.68
C LYS A 182 1.87 2.85 36.20
N LEU A 183 1.03 2.89 37.24
CA LEU A 183 0.56 4.14 37.85
C LEU A 183 1.65 4.87 38.62
N SER A 184 2.63 4.16 39.18
CA SER A 184 3.80 4.76 39.82
C SER A 184 4.86 5.25 38.82
N GLY A 185 4.59 5.17 37.52
CA GLY A 185 5.47 5.66 36.45
C GLY A 185 6.56 4.68 36.04
N VAL A 186 6.55 3.44 36.55
CA VAL A 186 7.52 2.42 36.14
C VAL A 186 7.22 1.96 34.71
N GLU A 187 8.23 1.99 33.86
CA GLU A 187 8.12 1.49 32.49
C GLU A 187 8.10 -0.04 32.48
N ILE A 188 6.89 -0.60 32.51
CA ILE A 188 6.67 -2.06 32.59
C ILE A 188 6.73 -2.78 31.24
N THR A 189 6.76 -2.05 30.12
CA THR A 189 6.75 -2.63 28.77
C THR A 189 7.99 -2.26 27.97
N TYR A 190 8.29 -3.04 26.94
CA TYR A 190 9.24 -2.70 25.90
C TYR A 190 8.54 -2.69 24.53
N THR A 191 9.06 -1.89 23.60
CA THR A 191 8.50 -1.74 22.26
C THR A 191 9.12 -2.76 21.32
N VAL A 192 8.27 -3.48 20.58
CA VAL A 192 8.65 -4.33 19.45
C VAL A 192 8.13 -3.71 18.17
N ILE A 193 9.01 -3.49 17.20
CA ILE A 193 8.70 -2.91 15.90
C ILE A 193 8.98 -3.99 14.84
N VAL A 194 8.01 -4.25 13.97
CA VAL A 194 8.12 -5.28 12.93
C VAL A 194 7.77 -4.68 11.57
N PRO A 195 8.63 -4.78 10.54
CA PRO A 195 8.27 -4.40 9.19
C PRO A 195 7.24 -5.39 8.64
N GLU A 196 6.03 -4.92 8.36
CA GLU A 196 4.94 -5.76 7.86
C GLU A 196 4.85 -5.72 6.34
N ILE A 197 4.83 -4.51 5.75
CA ILE A 197 4.65 -4.32 4.31
C ILE A 197 5.68 -3.30 3.81
N ALA A 198 6.31 -3.58 2.68
CA ALA A 198 7.07 -2.59 1.93
C ALA A 198 6.41 -2.36 0.57
N PHE A 199 6.30 -1.10 0.16
CA PHE A 199 5.85 -0.70 -1.17
C PHE A 199 6.94 0.16 -1.80
N THR A 200 7.46 -0.24 -2.96
CA THR A 200 8.55 0.49 -3.63
C THR A 200 8.05 1.65 -4.49
N GLY A 201 6.83 1.55 -5.03
CA GLY A 201 6.49 2.29 -6.25
C GLY A 201 7.44 1.89 -7.40
N ASP A 202 7.60 2.79 -8.36
CA ASP A 202 8.55 2.62 -9.46
C ASP A 202 9.99 2.69 -8.94
N THR A 203 10.79 1.69 -9.32
CA THR A 203 12.21 1.69 -9.01
C THR A 203 13.01 0.80 -9.95
N MET A 204 14.30 1.10 -10.10
CA MET A 204 15.30 0.19 -10.66
C MET A 204 15.78 -0.84 -9.62
N SER A 205 16.38 -1.94 -10.09
CA SER A 205 16.88 -3.05 -9.26
C SER A 205 17.93 -2.64 -8.22
N ASP A 206 18.55 -1.47 -8.39
CA ASP A 206 19.51 -0.87 -7.46
C ASP A 206 18.96 -0.79 -6.03
N PHE A 207 17.64 -0.67 -5.84
CA PHE A 207 17.04 -0.67 -4.50
C PHE A 207 17.29 -1.97 -3.72
N ILE A 208 17.46 -3.10 -4.42
CA ILE A 208 17.66 -4.43 -3.82
C ILE A 208 19.06 -4.52 -3.19
N VAL A 209 20.06 -3.88 -3.80
CA VAL A 209 21.45 -3.92 -3.34
C VAL A 209 21.81 -2.78 -2.40
N ASP A 210 20.94 -1.77 -2.26
CA ASP A 210 21.07 -0.72 -1.26
C ASP A 210 20.84 -1.28 0.17
N GLN A 211 21.89 -1.25 0.98
CA GLN A 211 21.87 -1.75 2.36
C GLN A 211 20.93 -0.95 3.26
N ASN A 212 20.60 0.30 2.91
CA ASN A 212 19.65 1.12 3.66
C ASN A 212 18.20 0.61 3.54
N ASN A 213 17.93 -0.24 2.55
CA ASN A 213 16.60 -0.80 2.28
C ASN A 213 16.36 -2.15 2.97
N ILE A 214 17.21 -2.54 3.93
CA ILE A 214 17.13 -3.86 4.58
C ILE A 214 15.79 -4.15 5.25
N ASP A 215 15.14 -3.14 5.83
CA ASP A 215 13.83 -3.31 6.46
C ASP A 215 12.73 -3.55 5.42
N ALA A 216 12.84 -2.93 4.24
CA ALA A 216 11.92 -3.19 3.12
C ALA A 216 12.04 -4.64 2.64
N LEU A 217 13.27 -5.13 2.48
CA LEU A 217 13.57 -6.51 2.07
C LEU A 217 13.20 -7.56 3.13
N ARG A 218 13.17 -7.18 4.41
CA ARG A 218 12.76 -8.04 5.54
C ARG A 218 11.26 -7.96 5.84
N SER A 219 10.52 -7.10 5.16
CA SER A 219 9.07 -6.99 5.34
C SER A 219 8.38 -8.31 4.99
N ARG A 220 7.26 -8.60 5.64
CA ARG A 220 6.49 -9.83 5.36
C ARG A 220 5.91 -9.83 3.95
N ILE A 221 5.58 -8.65 3.44
CA ILE A 221 5.04 -8.45 2.10
C ILE A 221 5.84 -7.33 1.43
N LEU A 222 6.60 -7.68 0.40
CA LEU A 222 7.21 -6.70 -0.50
C LEU A 222 6.34 -6.56 -1.74
N VAL A 223 5.78 -5.37 -1.93
CA VAL A 223 5.08 -4.95 -3.14
C VAL A 223 6.06 -4.15 -3.98
N MET A 224 6.43 -4.71 -5.12
CA MET A 224 7.40 -4.14 -6.03
C MET A 224 6.83 -4.13 -7.44
N GLU A 225 6.97 -3.00 -8.13
CA GLU A 225 6.61 -2.92 -9.54
C GLU A 225 7.66 -3.64 -10.41
N VAL A 226 7.20 -4.43 -11.38
CA VAL A 226 8.06 -5.13 -12.35
C VAL A 226 7.62 -4.73 -13.75
N VAL A 227 8.13 -3.60 -14.24
CA VAL A 227 7.74 -3.04 -15.55
C VAL A 227 8.36 -3.81 -16.72
N LEU A 228 9.55 -4.39 -16.55
CA LEU A 228 10.28 -5.04 -17.63
C LEU A 228 10.98 -6.32 -17.14
N LEU A 229 10.39 -7.48 -17.43
CA LEU A 229 11.08 -8.76 -17.33
C LEU A 229 11.87 -9.01 -18.63
N LYS A 230 13.10 -8.50 -18.74
CA LYS A 230 14.02 -8.95 -19.81
C LYS A 230 14.58 -10.33 -19.43
N ILE A 231 13.95 -11.39 -19.91
CA ILE A 231 14.55 -12.72 -19.90
C ILE A 231 15.69 -12.71 -20.93
N VAL A 232 16.91 -12.38 -20.48
CA VAL A 232 18.11 -12.59 -21.31
C VAL A 232 18.55 -14.05 -21.11
N GLY A 233 17.89 -14.96 -21.82
CA GLY A 233 18.36 -16.33 -21.96
C GLY A 233 19.42 -16.40 -23.05
N SER A 234 20.71 -16.36 -22.68
CA SER A 234 21.73 -16.97 -23.55
C SER A 234 21.58 -18.48 -23.43
N ILE A 235 20.87 -19.08 -24.39
CA ILE A 235 20.97 -20.52 -24.60
C ILE A 235 22.31 -20.76 -25.30
N CYS A 236 23.37 -20.95 -24.52
CA CYS A 236 24.58 -21.60 -25.02
C CYS A 236 24.23 -23.04 -25.38
N HIS A 237 23.93 -23.30 -26.65
CA HIS A 237 23.94 -24.67 -27.19
C HIS A 237 25.39 -25.17 -27.22
N GLY A 238 25.81 -25.80 -26.12
CA GLY A 238 26.93 -26.73 -26.13
C GLY A 238 26.50 -28.02 -26.81
N LEU A 239 26.59 -28.07 -28.14
CA LEU A 239 26.59 -29.32 -28.88
C LEU A 239 27.97 -29.98 -28.71
N HIS A 240 28.08 -30.80 -27.67
CA HIS A 240 29.01 -31.92 -27.66
C HIS A 240 28.29 -33.13 -28.24
N CYS A 241 28.78 -33.64 -29.38
CA CYS A 241 28.60 -35.02 -29.81
C CYS A 241 29.66 -35.35 -30.87
N GLY A 242 30.54 -36.32 -30.55
CA GLY A 242 31.31 -37.11 -31.51
C GLY A 242 32.63 -36.51 -31.98
#